data_AF-A0A7Y4H003-F1
#
_entry.id   AF-A0A7Y4H003-F1
#
_cell.length_a   1.000
_cell.length_b   1.000
_cell.length_c   1.000
_cell.angle_alpha   90.00
_cell.angle_beta   90.00
_cell.angle_gamma   90.00
#
_symmetry.space_group_name_H-M   'P 1'
#
loop_
_entity.id
_entity.type
_entity.pdbx_description
1 polymer ?
#
loop_
_entity_poly.entity_id
_entity_poly.type
_entity_poly.pdbx_seq_one_letter_code
_entity_poly.pdbx_strand_id
1 'polypeptide(L)'
;MTERRPSTPGEILREEFLTPNDITQDELAKAMGVSRFRVNEIINGRRAITSETAVLLSKALGTSARFWMNLQVAVDLFDAERKLGDLAESVSCLLPASSPDFIVEMPST
;
A
#
# COMPACT_ATOMS: atom_id res chain seq x y z
N MET A 1 -13.71 11.90 -9.08
CA MET A 1 -13.01 11.17 -8.01
C MET A 1 -13.79 9.89 -7.77
N THR A 2 -13.18 8.73 -7.97
CA THR A 2 -13.86 7.43 -7.86
C THR A 2 -14.45 7.25 -6.46
N GLU A 3 -15.77 7.17 -6.35
CA GLU A 3 -16.51 7.05 -5.07
C GLU A 3 -16.22 5.74 -4.31
N ARG A 4 -15.57 4.77 -4.97
CA ARG A 4 -15.28 3.44 -4.42
C ARG A 4 -13.93 3.42 -3.72
N ARG A 5 -13.93 2.97 -2.45
CA ARG A 5 -12.70 2.69 -1.69
C ARG A 5 -11.81 1.71 -2.46
N PRO A 6 -10.50 2.00 -2.62
CA PRO A 6 -9.58 1.09 -3.28
C PRO A 6 -9.47 -0.24 -2.52
N SER A 7 -9.20 -1.32 -3.24
CA SER A 7 -8.94 -2.63 -2.63
C SER A 7 -7.73 -2.55 -1.72
N THR A 8 -7.86 -3.12 -0.53
CA THR A 8 -6.77 -3.10 0.45
C THR A 8 -5.64 -4.05 0.03
N PRO A 9 -4.39 -3.78 0.46
CA PRO A 9 -3.31 -4.71 0.18
C PRO A 9 -3.56 -6.12 0.71
N GLY A 10 -4.29 -6.25 1.83
CA GLY A 10 -4.67 -7.54 2.40
C GLY A 10 -5.67 -8.32 1.54
N GLU A 11 -6.65 -7.64 0.95
CA GLU A 11 -7.60 -8.24 0.00
C GLU A 11 -6.88 -8.70 -1.26
N ILE A 12 -6.04 -7.84 -1.86
CA ILE A 12 -5.23 -8.18 -3.03
C ILE A 12 -4.30 -9.38 -2.74
N LEU A 13 -3.63 -9.38 -1.59
CA LEU A 13 -2.80 -10.50 -1.17
C LEU A 13 -3.58 -11.81 -1.13
N ARG A 14 -4.80 -11.80 -0.56
CA ARG A 14 -5.63 -12.99 -0.45
C ARG A 14 -6.19 -13.45 -1.80
N GLU A 15 -6.74 -12.53 -2.58
CA GLU A 15 -7.57 -12.83 -3.75
C GLU A 15 -6.73 -13.07 -5.01
N GLU A 16 -5.61 -12.36 -5.16
CA GLU A 16 -4.78 -12.46 -6.37
C GLU A 16 -3.58 -13.39 -6.19
N PHE A 17 -3.12 -13.62 -4.95
CA PHE A 17 -1.91 -14.41 -4.69
C PHE A 17 -2.19 -15.68 -3.89
N LEU A 18 -2.84 -15.60 -2.73
CA LEU A 18 -2.99 -16.79 -1.87
C LEU A 18 -4.02 -17.78 -2.41
N THR A 19 -5.24 -17.32 -2.69
CA THR A 19 -6.36 -18.18 -3.11
C THR A 19 -6.08 -18.88 -4.45
N PRO A 20 -5.58 -18.20 -5.51
CA PRO A 20 -5.37 -18.85 -6.81
C PRO A 20 -4.20 -19.84 -6.84
N ASN A 21 -3.28 -19.75 -5.88
CA ASN A 21 -2.09 -20.60 -5.80
C ASN A 21 -2.16 -21.61 -4.64
N ASP A 22 -3.31 -21.73 -3.96
CA ASP A 22 -3.51 -22.58 -2.78
C ASP A 22 -2.47 -22.35 -1.66
N ILE A 23 -1.92 -21.14 -1.55
CA ILE A 23 -0.91 -20.80 -0.55
C ILE A 23 -1.61 -20.46 0.78
N THR A 24 -1.25 -21.18 1.83
CA THR A 24 -1.75 -20.91 3.17
C THR A 24 -1.04 -19.73 3.83
N GLN A 25 -1.69 -19.09 4.81
CA GLN A 25 -1.08 -18.03 5.60
C GLN A 25 0.18 -18.49 6.36
N ASP A 26 0.24 -19.77 6.71
CA ASP A 26 1.38 -20.36 7.42
C ASP A 26 2.59 -20.51 6.50
N GLU A 27 2.39 -20.97 5.26
CA GLU A 27 3.43 -21.04 4.24
C GLU A 27 3.98 -19.65 3.90
N LEU A 28 3.10 -18.67 3.71
CA LEU A 28 3.54 -17.29 3.48
C LEU A 28 4.32 -16.74 4.68
N ALA A 29 3.85 -16.98 5.91
CA ALA A 29 4.53 -16.52 7.11
C ALA A 29 5.94 -17.12 7.23
N LYS A 30 6.08 -18.42 6.96
CA LYS A 30 7.38 -19.12 6.90
C LYS A 30 8.29 -18.54 5.82
N ALA A 31 7.78 -18.32 4.60
CA ALA A 31 8.55 -17.75 3.49
C ALA A 31 9.04 -16.33 3.80
N MET A 32 8.22 -15.53 4.49
CA MET A 32 8.57 -14.17 4.91
C MET A 32 9.44 -14.11 6.19
N GLY A 33 9.59 -15.22 6.92
CA GLY A 33 10.28 -15.24 8.21
C GLY A 33 9.56 -14.43 9.30
N VAL A 34 8.22 -14.41 9.29
CA VAL A 34 7.40 -13.66 10.26
C VAL A 34 6.35 -14.55 10.92
N SER A 35 5.67 -14.05 11.96
CA SER A 35 4.60 -14.81 12.60
C SER A 35 3.37 -14.93 11.70
N ARG A 36 2.68 -16.09 11.76
CA ARG A 36 1.37 -16.28 11.12
C ARG A 36 0.35 -15.22 11.53
N PHE A 37 0.41 -14.78 12.79
CA PHE A 37 -0.43 -13.69 13.29
C PHE A 37 -0.21 -12.40 12.50
N ARG A 38 1.03 -12.03 12.19
CA ARG A 38 1.32 -10.83 11.38
C ARG A 38 0.69 -10.93 9.99
N VAL A 39 0.79 -12.09 9.33
CA VAL A 39 0.16 -12.32 8.02
C VAL A 39 -1.37 -12.23 8.11
N ASN A 40 -1.96 -12.82 9.15
CA ASN A 40 -3.40 -12.74 9.40
C ASN A 40 -3.88 -11.29 9.60
N GLU A 41 -3.14 -10.47 10.36
CA GLU A 41 -3.48 -9.06 10.55
C GLU A 41 -3.42 -8.27 9.23
N ILE A 42 -2.45 -8.55 8.36
CA ILE A 42 -2.31 -7.91 7.05
C ILE A 42 -3.51 -8.28 6.16
N ILE A 43 -3.83 -9.57 6.06
CA ILE A 43 -4.94 -10.08 5.22
C ILE A 43 -6.28 -9.49 5.65
N ASN A 44 -6.49 -9.32 6.96
CA ASN A 44 -7.73 -8.75 7.49
C ASN A 44 -7.71 -7.20 7.53
N GLY A 45 -6.69 -6.54 6.96
CA GLY A 45 -6.57 -5.08 6.96
C GLY A 45 -6.41 -4.45 8.35
N ARG A 46 -6.12 -5.25 9.39
CA ARG A 46 -5.86 -4.76 10.76
C ARG A 46 -4.44 -4.24 10.93
N ARG A 47 -3.53 -4.60 10.01
CA ARG A 47 -2.16 -4.11 9.93
C ARG A 47 -1.86 -3.58 8.53
N ALA A 48 -1.41 -2.33 8.47
CA ALA A 48 -0.87 -1.73 7.25
C ALA A 48 0.43 -2.42 6.81
N ILE A 49 0.66 -2.43 5.50
CA ILE A 49 1.94 -2.84 4.91
C ILE A 49 2.98 -1.75 5.15
N THR A 50 4.04 -2.08 5.88
CA THR A 50 5.23 -1.22 6.01
C THR A 50 6.22 -1.47 4.87
N SER A 51 7.21 -0.60 4.70
CA SER A 51 8.29 -0.79 3.72
C SER A 51 9.02 -2.12 3.89
N GLU A 52 9.32 -2.54 5.12
CA GLU A 52 9.96 -3.83 5.40
C GLU A 52 9.05 -5.00 5.01
N THR A 53 7.75 -4.88 5.29
CA THR A 53 6.75 -5.89 4.92
C THR A 53 6.64 -6.03 3.40
N ALA A 54 6.64 -4.90 2.69
CA ALA A 54 6.59 -4.85 1.23
C ALA A 54 7.83 -5.52 0.60
N VAL A 55 9.02 -5.31 1.17
CA VAL A 55 10.24 -6.01 0.73
C VAL A 55 10.11 -7.52 0.95
N LEU A 56 9.64 -7.96 2.12
CA LEU A 56 9.45 -9.39 2.39
C LEU A 56 8.43 -10.03 1.42
N LEU A 57 7.28 -9.38 1.18
CA LEU A 57 6.28 -9.85 0.22
C LEU A 57 6.84 -9.91 -1.21
N SER A 58 7.63 -8.91 -1.60
CA SER A 58 8.27 -8.89 -2.92
C SER A 58 9.17 -10.10 -3.16
N LYS A 59 9.91 -10.51 -2.13
CA LYS A 59 10.79 -11.69 -2.18
C LYS A 59 10.01 -13.00 -2.11
N ALA A 60 8.97 -13.07 -1.28
CA ALA A 60 8.17 -14.28 -1.11
C ALA A 60 7.30 -14.60 -2.33
N LEU A 61 6.79 -13.59 -3.04
CA LEU A 61 5.81 -13.74 -4.11
C LEU A 61 6.34 -13.36 -5.51
N GLY A 62 7.63 -13.01 -5.64
CA GLY A 62 8.22 -12.60 -6.92
C GLY A 62 7.62 -11.31 -7.49
N THR A 63 7.20 -10.38 -6.62
CA THR A 63 6.59 -9.10 -6.99
C THR A 63 7.55 -7.94 -6.69
N SER A 64 7.08 -6.68 -6.77
CA SER A 64 7.89 -5.51 -6.37
C SER A 64 7.42 -4.93 -5.03
N ALA A 65 8.35 -4.44 -4.21
CA ALA A 65 8.00 -3.77 -2.96
C ALA A 65 7.16 -2.50 -3.21
N ARG A 66 7.45 -1.78 -4.31
CA ARG A 66 6.69 -0.60 -4.72
C ARG A 66 5.23 -0.92 -5.05
N PHE A 67 4.94 -2.08 -5.63
CA PHE A 67 3.56 -2.52 -5.87
C PHE A 67 2.75 -2.56 -4.56
N TRP A 68 3.28 -3.22 -3.53
CA TRP A 68 2.60 -3.31 -2.23
C TRP A 68 2.46 -1.96 -1.53
N MET A 69 3.49 -1.12 -1.59
CA MET A 69 3.42 0.24 -1.03
C MET A 69 2.39 1.11 -1.76
N ASN A 70 2.29 1.00 -3.08
CA ASN A 70 1.31 1.78 -3.85
C ASN A 70 -0.13 1.43 -3.45
N LEU A 71 -0.43 0.15 -3.19
CA LEU A 71 -1.74 -0.27 -2.67
C LEU A 71 -2.02 0.35 -1.29
N GLN A 72 -1.03 0.34 -0.41
CA GLN A 72 -1.16 0.90 0.93
C GLN A 72 -1.40 2.42 0.86
N VAL A 73 -0.59 3.14 0.07
CA VAL A 73 -0.71 4.58 -0.14
C VAL A 73 -2.07 4.94 -0.71
N ALA A 74 -2.59 4.18 -1.67
CA ALA A 74 -3.91 4.45 -2.26
C ALA A 74 -5.03 4.38 -1.21
N VAL A 75 -4.99 3.38 -0.32
CA VAL A 75 -5.96 3.24 0.78
C VAL A 75 -5.78 4.36 1.81
N ASP A 76 -4.54 4.62 2.23
CA ASP A 76 -4.24 5.60 3.25
C ASP A 76 -4.64 7.01 2.82
N LEU A 77 -4.40 7.37 1.55
CA LEU A 77 -4.83 8.65 0.98
C LEU A 77 -6.35 8.73 0.92
N PHE A 78 -7.04 7.70 0.42
CA PHE A 78 -8.50 7.68 0.37
C PHE A 78 -9.12 7.84 1.76
N ASP A 79 -8.61 7.11 2.76
CA ASP A 79 -9.11 7.16 4.13
C ASP A 79 -8.76 8.53 4.78
N ALA A 80 -7.59 9.11 4.47
CA ALA A 80 -7.18 10.43 4.95
C ALA A 80 -8.01 11.57 4.37
N GLU A 81 -8.25 11.58 3.05
CA GLU A 81 -9.09 12.58 2.38
C GLU A 81 -10.50 12.60 2.98
N ARG A 82 -11.08 11.42 3.22
CA ARG A 82 -12.42 11.31 3.85
C ARG A 82 -12.42 11.73 5.32
N LYS A 83 -11.35 11.44 6.05
CA LYS A 83 -11.23 11.83 7.46
C LYS A 83 -11.05 13.34 7.61
N LEU A 84 -10.28 13.96 6.72
CA LEU A 84 -10.01 15.40 6.77
C LEU A 84 -11.20 16.21 6.26
N GLY A 85 -11.93 15.73 5.24
CA GLY A 85 -13.17 16.36 4.76
C GLY A 85 -13.01 17.87 4.57
N ASP A 86 -13.83 18.65 5.27
CA ASP A 86 -13.85 20.11 5.23
C ASP A 86 -12.49 20.75 5.57
N LEU A 87 -11.67 20.10 6.42
CA LEU A 87 -10.35 20.62 6.77
C LEU A 87 -9.44 20.65 5.55
N ALA A 88 -9.46 19.61 4.71
CA ALA A 88 -8.65 19.54 3.50
C ALA A 88 -9.02 20.65 2.50
N GLU A 89 -10.32 20.94 2.36
CA GLU A 89 -10.84 21.99 1.47
C GLU A 89 -10.50 23.40 1.98
N SER A 90 -10.34 23.57 3.29
CA SER A 90 -9.98 24.86 3.89
C SER A 90 -8.48 25.21 3.81
N VAL A 91 -7.63 24.27 3.38
CA VAL A 91 -6.19 24.51 3.27
C VAL A 91 -5.88 25.43 2.10
N SER A 92 -5.24 26.57 2.38
CA SER A 92 -4.78 27.50 1.34
C SER A 92 -3.52 26.97 0.65
N CYS A 93 -3.51 26.97 -0.69
CA CYS A 93 -2.34 26.61 -1.49
C CYS A 93 -1.27 27.71 -1.38
N LEU A 94 -0.09 27.35 -0.88
CA LEU A 94 1.03 28.28 -0.72
C LEU A 94 1.86 28.46 -2.01
N LEU A 95 1.63 27.60 -3.02
CA LEU A 95 2.38 27.62 -4.27
C LEU A 95 1.51 28.18 -5.41
N PRO A 96 2.08 29.00 -6.31
CA PRO A 96 1.36 29.48 -7.49
C PRO A 96 1.00 28.32 -8.41
N ALA A 97 -0.18 28.36 -9.01
CA ALA A 97 -0.73 27.30 -9.86
C ALA A 97 0.13 26.96 -11.11
N SER A 98 1.15 27.76 -11.41
CA SER A 98 2.08 27.56 -12.51
C SER A 98 3.50 27.89 -12.08
N SER A 99 4.26 26.89 -11.65
CA SER A 99 5.72 26.93 -11.69
C SER A 99 6.21 25.56 -12.15
N PRO A 100 6.44 25.38 -13.47
CA PRO A 100 6.92 24.12 -14.03
C PRO A 100 8.39 23.81 -13.70
N ASP A 101 9.08 24.64 -12.92
CA ASP A 101 10.52 24.55 -12.66
C ASP A 101 10.92 23.58 -11.54
N PHE A 102 9.99 22.86 -10.92
CA PHE A 102 10.32 21.83 -9.92
C PHE A 102 10.19 20.41 -10.50
N ILE A 103 10.74 20.17 -11.69
CA ILE A 103 11.16 18.81 -12.03
C ILE A 103 12.43 18.57 -11.21
N VAL A 104 12.29 17.76 -10.16
CA VAL A 104 13.44 17.18 -9.45
C VAL A 104 14.21 16.38 -10.48
N GLU A 105 15.27 16.96 -11.06
CA GLU A 105 16.27 16.21 -11.81
C GLU A 105 16.85 15.17 -10.84
N MET A 106 16.43 13.92 -10.98
CA MET A 106 17.13 12.81 -10.36
C MET A 106 18.45 12.64 -11.12
N PRO A 107 19.62 12.78 -10.48
CA PRO A 107 20.88 12.44 -11.15
C PRO A 107 20.84 10.96 -11.51
N SER A 108 20.88 10.68 -12.81
CA SER A 108 21.09 9.32 -13.30
C SER A 108 22.55 8.97 -13.08
N THR A 109 22.83 8.09 -12.11
CA THR A 109 24.07 7.31 -12.06
C THR A 109 23.76 5.95 -11.43
#